data_AF-A0A3B9LZG9-F1
#
_entry.id   AF-A0A3B9LZG9-F1
#
_cell.length_a   1.000
_cell.length_b   1.000
_cell.length_c   1.000
_cell.angle_alpha   90.00
_cell.angle_beta   90.00
_cell.angle_gamma   90.00
#
_symmetry.space_group_name_H-M   'P 1'
#
loop_
_entity.id
_entity.type
_entity.pdbx_description
1 polymer ?
#
loop_
_entity_poly.entity_id
_entity_poly.type
_entity_poly.pdbx_seq_one_letter_code
_entity_poly.pdbx_strand_id
1 'polypeptide(L)'
;MLISQLNADPLRRKDKNVTVTGVVRATYQTPFAFFTIEDATGTMFCRTNAELPLPGAHIKVDGKLFIGIPEGCSLPLMLVDEKTRSYVAHTNACGLNGCEFATKNSQEIAA
;
A
#
# COMPACT_ATOMS: atom_id res chain seq x y z
N MET A 1 -2.36 0.33 10.88
CA MET A 1 -3.02 1.59 11.31
C MET A 1 -4.10 1.89 10.29
N LEU A 2 -5.24 2.47 10.69
CA LEU A 2 -6.26 2.87 9.72
C LEU A 2 -5.75 4.08 8.92
N ILE A 3 -6.04 4.12 7.62
CA ILE A 3 -5.61 5.20 6.74
C ILE A 3 -6.20 6.55 7.20
N SER A 4 -7.45 6.57 7.68
CA SER A 4 -8.06 7.75 8.29
C SER A 4 -7.25 8.35 9.46
N GLN A 5 -6.54 7.53 10.25
CA GLN A 5 -5.72 8.01 11.36
C GLN A 5 -4.43 8.69 10.87
N LEU A 6 -3.93 8.29 9.70
CA LEU A 6 -2.82 8.98 9.03
C LEU A 6 -3.30 10.31 8.44
N ASN A 7 -4.50 10.32 7.85
CA ASN A 7 -5.10 11.50 7.25
C ASN A 7 -5.56 12.55 8.28
N ALA A 8 -5.90 12.15 9.51
CA ALA A 8 -6.40 13.04 10.55
C ALA A 8 -5.32 13.96 11.15
N ASP A 9 -4.08 13.49 11.27
CA ASP A 9 -2.95 14.29 11.76
C ASP A 9 -1.65 13.91 11.02
N PRO A 10 -1.55 14.28 9.73
CA PRO A 10 -0.48 13.81 8.87
C PRO A 10 0.86 14.45 9.24
N LEU A 11 0.87 15.72 9.66
CA LEU A 11 2.10 16.44 10.02
C LEU A 11 2.76 15.86 11.28
N ARG A 12 2.00 15.43 12.29
CA ARG A 12 2.56 14.76 13.47
C ARG A 12 3.18 13.40 13.16
N ARG A 13 2.75 12.78 12.05
CA ARG A 13 3.21 11.49 11.56
C ARG A 13 4.27 11.61 10.47
N LYS A 14 4.52 12.82 9.96
CA LYS A 14 5.57 13.10 8.98
C LYS A 14 6.89 12.52 9.46
N ASP A 15 7.57 11.85 8.55
CA ASP A 15 8.87 11.22 8.77
C ASP A 15 8.88 10.08 9.82
N LYS A 16 7.72 9.61 10.28
CA LYS A 16 7.63 8.48 11.21
C LYS A 16 7.37 7.18 10.46
N ASN A 17 7.81 6.09 11.09
CA ASN A 17 7.45 4.75 10.64
C ASN A 17 5.95 4.51 10.85
N VAL A 18 5.28 4.02 9.82
CA VAL A 18 3.85 3.72 9.78
C VAL A 18 3.63 2.35 9.15
N THR A 19 2.53 1.73 9.54
CA THR A 19 2.07 0.46 8.99
C THR A 19 0.67 0.66 8.42
N VAL A 20 0.52 0.40 7.13
CA VAL A 20 -0.77 0.43 6.42
C VAL A 20 -1.13 -0.98 5.97
N THR A 21 -2.40 -1.35 6.10
CA THR A 21 -2.90 -2.65 5.67
C THR A 21 -4.17 -2.42 4.87
N GLY A 22 -4.28 -3.04 3.71
CA GLY A 22 -5.40 -2.83 2.80
C GLY A 22 -5.19 -3.51 1.45
N VAL A 23 -6.13 -3.26 0.55
CA VAL A 23 -6.14 -3.87 -0.79
C VAL A 23 -5.49 -2.92 -1.80
N VAL A 24 -4.61 -3.45 -2.64
CA VAL A 24 -4.03 -2.71 -3.76
C VAL A 24 -5.12 -2.42 -4.79
N ARG A 25 -5.35 -1.15 -5.11
CA ARG A 25 -6.36 -0.73 -6.10
C ARG A 25 -5.78 -0.49 -7.48
N ALA A 26 -4.60 0.11 -7.56
CA ALA A 26 -3.96 0.46 -8.82
C ALA A 26 -2.44 0.56 -8.65
N THR A 27 -1.73 0.39 -9.74
CA THR A 27 -0.27 0.50 -9.83
C THR A 27 0.13 1.42 -10.97
N TYR A 28 1.25 2.11 -10.80
CA TYR A 28 1.75 3.13 -11.72
C TYR A 28 3.27 3.07 -11.77
N GLN A 29 3.84 3.31 -12.96
CA GLN A 29 5.31 3.41 -13.13
C GLN A 29 5.83 4.84 -13.18
N THR A 30 4.96 5.81 -13.49
CA THR A 30 5.32 7.23 -13.65
C THR A 30 4.53 8.09 -12.67
N PRO A 31 5.13 9.13 -12.07
CA PRO A 31 6.51 9.60 -12.25
C PRO A 31 7.59 8.76 -11.54
N PHE A 32 7.18 7.81 -10.70
CA PHE A 32 8.01 6.77 -10.10
C PHE A 32 7.15 5.52 -9.91
N ALA A 33 7.74 4.39 -9.52
CA ALA A 33 6.95 3.19 -9.21
C ALA A 33 6.16 3.39 -7.91
N PHE A 34 4.84 3.40 -8.00
CA PHE A 34 3.95 3.49 -6.84
C PHE A 34 2.64 2.75 -7.04
N PHE A 35 1.94 2.50 -5.94
CA PHE A 35 0.62 1.89 -5.95
C PHE A 35 -0.30 2.57 -4.93
N THR A 36 -1.60 2.37 -5.08
CA THR A 36 -2.60 2.83 -4.12
C THR A 36 -3.12 1.67 -3.30
N ILE A 37 -3.10 1.81 -1.99
CA ILE A 37 -3.68 0.85 -1.03
C ILE A 37 -4.94 1.47 -0.40
N GLU A 38 -5.98 0.66 -0.22
CA GLU A 38 -7.25 1.12 0.33
C GLU A 38 -7.70 0.23 1.49
N ASP A 39 -8.17 0.86 2.56
CA ASP A 39 -8.89 0.23 3.66
C ASP A 39 -10.31 0.82 3.78
N ALA A 40 -11.09 0.36 4.74
CA ALA A 40 -12.47 0.83 4.94
C ALA A 40 -12.60 2.33 5.26
N THR A 41 -11.49 3.03 5.48
CA THR A 41 -11.44 4.41 5.97
C THR A 41 -10.73 5.37 5.02
N GLY A 42 -10.11 4.90 3.95
CA GLY A 42 -9.53 5.75 2.92
C GLY A 42 -8.52 5.04 2.03
N THR A 43 -7.89 5.83 1.17
CA THR A 43 -6.87 5.39 0.20
C THR A 43 -5.54 6.07 0.51
N MET A 44 -4.44 5.38 0.28
CA MET A 44 -3.09 5.91 0.43
C MET A 44 -2.17 5.54 -0.72
N PHE A 45 -1.28 6.46 -1.10
CA PHE A 45 -0.20 6.19 -2.03
C PHE A 45 0.97 5.52 -1.31
N CYS A 46 1.57 4.52 -1.95
CA CYS A 46 2.76 3.84 -1.48
C CYS A 46 3.82 3.86 -2.59
N ARG A 47 4.95 4.52 -2.33
CA ARG A 47 6.13 4.41 -3.21
C ARG A 47 6.81 3.08 -2.89
N THR A 48 6.97 2.23 -3.91
CA THR A 48 7.58 0.90 -3.73
C THR A 48 9.09 0.98 -3.87
N ASN A 49 9.82 0.19 -3.08
CA ASN A 49 11.26 -0.07 -3.24
C ASN A 49 11.53 -1.44 -3.92
N ALA A 50 10.46 -2.14 -4.29
CA ALA A 50 10.45 -3.45 -4.91
C ALA A 50 9.51 -3.47 -6.13
N GLU A 51 9.26 -4.65 -6.69
CA GLU A 51 8.28 -4.80 -7.77
C GLU A 51 6.87 -4.37 -7.34
N LEU A 52 6.13 -3.80 -8.31
CA LEU A 52 4.75 -3.35 -8.12
C LEU A 52 3.85 -4.53 -7.73
N PRO A 53 3.04 -4.41 -6.67
CA PRO A 53 2.13 -5.47 -6.28
C PRO A 53 0.97 -5.59 -7.28
N LEU A 54 0.32 -6.75 -7.35
CA LEU A 54 -0.84 -6.90 -8.22
C LEU A 54 -2.07 -6.16 -7.65
N PRO A 55 -2.85 -5.44 -8.48
CA PRO A 55 -4.18 -4.98 -8.09
C PRO A 55 -5.04 -6.13 -7.57
N GLY A 56 -5.75 -5.90 -6.46
CA GLY A 56 -6.51 -6.92 -5.73
C GLY A 56 -5.73 -7.59 -4.59
N ALA A 57 -4.41 -7.48 -4.55
CA ALA A 57 -3.61 -8.05 -3.46
C ALA A 57 -3.93 -7.38 -2.11
N HIS A 58 -4.20 -8.17 -1.08
CA HIS A 58 -4.30 -7.69 0.29
C HIS A 58 -2.93 -7.79 0.96
N ILE A 59 -2.38 -6.63 1.31
CA ILE A 59 -1.01 -6.52 1.80
C ILE A 59 -0.92 -5.63 3.04
N LYS A 60 0.16 -5.84 3.79
CA LYS A 60 0.63 -4.95 4.84
C LYS A 60 1.93 -4.31 4.35
N VAL A 61 1.98 -2.98 4.45
CA VAL A 61 3.13 -2.15 4.07
C VAL A 61 3.66 -1.49 5.33
N ASP A 62 4.92 -1.76 5.65
CA ASP A 62 5.67 -1.05 6.69
C ASP A 62 6.63 -0.08 5.99
N GLY A 63 6.58 1.19 6.39
CA GLY A 63 7.31 2.25 5.69
C GLY A 63 7.37 3.55 6.47
N LYS A 64 7.88 4.60 5.83
CA LYS A 64 7.99 5.94 6.42
C LYS A 64 6.96 6.87 5.77
N LEU A 65 6.22 7.65 6.56
CA LEU A 65 5.29 8.61 5.99
C LEU A 65 6.05 9.82 5.43
N PHE A 66 5.95 10.02 4.11
CA PHE A 66 6.46 11.16 3.40
C PHE A 66 5.35 12.18 3.14
N ILE A 67 5.66 13.46 3.38
CA ILE A 67 4.80 14.59 3.02
C ILE A 67 5.70 15.67 2.41
N GLY A 68 5.55 15.88 1.11
CA GLY A 68 6.36 16.80 0.33
C GLY A 68 6.09 16.63 -1.15
N ILE A 69 6.92 17.21 -2.00
CA ILE A 69 6.83 17.03 -3.46
C ILE A 69 7.82 15.90 -3.82
N PRO A 70 7.35 14.71 -4.23
CA PRO A 70 8.25 13.66 -4.71
C PRO A 70 8.95 14.06 -6.01
N GLU A 71 10.04 13.36 -6.33
CA GLU A 71 10.72 13.53 -7.61
C GLU A 71 9.77 13.28 -8.79
N GLY A 72 9.81 14.16 -9.79
CA GLY A 72 8.94 14.08 -10.97
C GLY A 72 7.49 14.53 -10.74
N CYS A 73 7.13 14.99 -9.53
CA CYS A 73 5.83 15.59 -9.24
C CYS A 73 5.91 17.13 -9.20
N SER A 74 4.79 17.79 -9.50
CA SER A 74 4.63 19.24 -9.36
C SER A 74 3.78 19.65 -8.15
N LEU A 75 3.13 18.69 -7.50
CA LEU A 75 2.25 18.90 -6.35
C LEU A 75 2.72 18.10 -5.14
N PRO A 76 2.49 18.60 -3.91
CA PRO A 76 2.79 17.85 -2.71
C PRO A 76 1.88 16.62 -2.62
N LEU A 77 2.48 15.48 -2.28
CA LEU A 77 1.81 14.22 -2.04
C LEU A 77 2.09 13.74 -0.61
N MET A 78 1.10 13.05 -0.05
CA MET A 78 1.28 12.21 1.14
C MET A 78 1.33 10.75 0.69
N LEU A 79 2.44 10.10 0.99
CA LEU A 79 2.66 8.70 0.61
C LEU A 79 3.46 7.97 1.68
N VAL A 80 3.38 6.64 1.65
CA VAL A 80 4.25 5.77 2.46
C VAL A 80 5.42 5.32 1.59
N ASP A 81 6.63 5.63 2.04
CA ASP A 81 7.86 5.06 1.49
C ASP A 81 8.03 3.65 2.00
N GLU A 82 7.77 2.68 1.14
CA GLU A 82 7.85 1.27 1.47
C GLU A 82 9.26 0.91 1.95
N LYS A 83 9.32 0.25 3.10
CA LYS A 83 10.52 -0.43 3.58
C LYS A 83 10.38 -1.93 3.38
N THR A 84 9.26 -2.49 3.84
CA THR A 84 8.93 -3.92 3.70
C THR A 84 7.45 -4.10 3.42
N ARG A 85 7.11 -5.17 2.71
CA ARG A 85 5.74 -5.58 2.43
C ARG A 85 5.55 -7.06 2.73
N SER A 86 4.36 -7.41 3.20
CA SER A 86 3.92 -8.80 3.37
C SER A 86 2.48 -9.00 2.92
N TYR A 87 2.16 -10.20 2.45
CA TYR A 87 0.79 -10.59 2.13
C TYR A 87 -0.01 -10.82 3.41
N VAL A 88 -1.25 -10.36 3.40
CA VAL A 88 -2.21 -10.58 4.48
C VAL A 88 -3.19 -11.65 4.02
N ALA A 89 -3.01 -12.87 4.54
CA ALA A 89 -3.90 -13.98 4.21
C ALA A 89 -5.32 -13.67 4.70
N HIS A 90 -6.30 -13.89 3.82
CA HIS A 90 -7.70 -13.94 4.23
C HIS A 90 -7.95 -15.26 4.97
N THR A 91 -8.48 -15.19 6.20
CA THR A 91 -8.87 -16.37 6.98
C THR A 91 -10.27 -16.89 6.60
N ASN A 92 -11.09 -16.07 5.94
CA ASN A 92 -12.44 -16.39 5.50
C ASN A 92 -12.60 -16.08 4.00
N ALA A 93 -13.54 -16.75 3.32
CA ALA A 93 -13.92 -16.42 1.94
C ALA A 93 -14.30 -14.94 1.85
N CYS A 94 -13.48 -14.15 1.17
CA CYS A 94 -13.68 -12.72 1.07
C CYS A 94 -14.79 -12.44 0.04
N GLY A 95 -15.88 -11.80 0.48
CA GLY A 95 -17.01 -11.42 -0.37
C GLY A 95 -16.83 -10.12 -1.17
N LEU A 96 -15.59 -9.63 -1.31
CA LEU A 96 -15.28 -8.46 -2.13
C LEU A 96 -14.84 -8.92 -3.52
N ASN A 97 -15.38 -8.30 -4.58
CA ASN A 97 -14.87 -8.50 -5.94
C ASN A 97 -13.37 -8.17 -5.99
N GLY A 98 -12.55 -9.08 -6.51
CA GLY A 98 -11.09 -8.94 -6.60
C GLY A 98 -10.31 -9.65 -5.48
N CYS A 99 -10.98 -10.24 -4.49
CA CYS A 99 -10.30 -11.01 -3.44
C CYS A 99 -9.73 -12.36 -3.92
N GLU A 100 -10.18 -12.84 -5.07
CA GLU A 100 -9.62 -13.99 -5.79
C GLU A 100 -8.13 -13.79 -6.17
N PHE A 101 -7.66 -12.54 -6.24
CA PHE A 101 -6.25 -12.18 -6.47
C PHE A 101 -5.42 -12.05 -5.18
N ALA A 102 -6.07 -12.08 -4.01
CA ALA A 102 -5.42 -12.12 -2.69
C ALA A 102 -5.20 -13.56 -2.20
N THR A 103 -5.23 -14.54 -3.11
CA THR A 103 -5.00 -15.95 -2.79
C THR A 103 -3.58 -16.14 -2.28
N LYS A 104 -3.50 -16.99 -1.25
CA LYS A 104 -2.29 -17.44 -0.57
C LYS A 104 -1.29 -17.94 -1.63
N ASN A 105 -0.24 -17.16 -1.93
CA ASN A 105 0.98 -17.73 -2.52
C ASN A 105 1.71 -18.53 -1.42
N SER A 106 1.06 -19.60 -0.97
CA SER A 106 1.69 -20.67 -0.21
C SER A 106 1.68 -21.87 -1.14
N GLN A 107 2.82 -22.07 -1.81
CA GLN A 107 3.20 -23.18 -2.69
C GLN A 107 2.79 -23.06 -4.17
N GLU A 108 3.73 -22.59 -5.00
CA GLU A 108 4.06 -23.19 -6.30
C GLU A 108 5.33 -22.52 -6.88
N ILE A 109 6.48 -22.84 -6.28
CA ILE A 109 7.70 -23.09 -7.07
C ILE A 109 7.97 -24.58 -6.88
N ALA A 110 7.24 -25.38 -7.64
CA ALA A 110 7.55 -26.78 -7.89
C ALA A 110 7.44 -26.98 -9.40
N ALA A 111 8.54 -26.68 -10.09
CA ALA A 111 8.87 -27.16 -11.43
C ALA A 111 10.40 -27.17 -11.54
#